data_AF-A0A958AI79-F1
#
_entry.id   AF-A0A958AI79-F1
#
_cell.length_a   1.000
_cell.length_b   1.000
_cell.length_c   1.000
_cell.angle_alpha   90.00
_cell.angle_beta   90.00
_cell.angle_gamma   90.00
#
_symmetry.space_group_name_H-M   'P 1'
#
loop_
_entity.id
_entity.type
_entity.pdbx_description
1 polymer ?
#
loop_
_entity_poly.entity_id
_entity_poly.type
_entity_poly.pdbx_seq_one_letter_code
_entity_poly.pdbx_strand_id
1 'polypeptide(L)'
;MPQQLTSGNQGGASYRCQFTAALTGAPALYDDSLTATVNDDDGNTATFARDQSVAILNRLPEATLQGAISPTALPEPGGAVLFTATVTNHSTVEPLTLSTLETTLGGLAAAQSLTTTCQVPQTVPPGGVYRCT
;
A
#
# COMPACT_ATOMS: atom_id res chain seq x y z
N MET A 1 8.08 3.73 -37.70
CA MET A 1 8.12 4.51 -38.95
C MET A 1 7.87 5.97 -38.58
N PRO A 2 8.73 6.93 -38.99
CA PRO A 2 8.42 8.36 -38.83
C PRO A 2 7.14 8.66 -39.61
N GLN A 3 6.18 9.37 -39.00
CA GLN A 3 4.95 9.75 -39.68
C GLN A 3 5.08 11.19 -40.18
N GLN A 4 4.86 11.36 -41.48
CA GLN A 4 4.95 12.66 -42.14
C GLN A 4 3.60 13.39 -41.99
N LEU A 5 3.61 14.60 -41.42
CA LEU A 5 2.46 15.49 -41.45
C LEU A 5 2.49 16.23 -42.79
N THR A 6 1.66 15.79 -43.74
CA THR A 6 1.56 16.50 -45.02
C THR A 6 0.75 17.77 -44.82
N SER A 7 1.41 18.93 -44.87
CA SER A 7 0.72 20.22 -44.97
C SER A 7 0.22 20.40 -46.40
N GLY A 8 -1.09 20.25 -46.59
CA GLY A 8 -1.76 20.84 -47.76
C GLY A 8 -1.81 22.35 -47.58
N ASN A 9 -0.69 23.05 -47.80
CA ASN A 9 -0.57 24.50 -47.94
C ASN A 9 -1.49 25.39 -47.08
N GLN A 10 -1.64 25.06 -45.80
CA GLN A 10 -2.27 25.90 -44.77
C GLN A 10 -1.51 25.64 -43.46
N GLY A 11 -0.95 26.70 -42.87
CA GLY A 11 -0.41 26.59 -41.51
C GLY A 11 -1.48 26.12 -40.53
N GLY A 12 -1.12 25.24 -39.58
CA GLY A 12 -2.02 24.79 -38.51
C GLY A 12 -2.44 23.31 -38.52
N ALA A 13 -1.82 22.46 -39.33
CA ALA A 13 -2.02 21.00 -39.21
C ALA A 13 -1.51 20.49 -37.84
N SER A 14 -2.24 19.56 -37.21
CA SER A 14 -1.86 18.96 -35.93
C SER A 14 -1.75 17.45 -36.03
N TYR A 15 -0.83 16.89 -35.24
CA TYR A 15 -0.70 15.46 -35.03
C TYR A 15 -1.17 15.09 -33.63
N ARG A 16 -1.91 13.98 -33.52
CA ARG A 16 -2.29 13.41 -32.23
C ARG A 16 -2.03 11.91 -32.24
N CYS A 17 -1.29 11.45 -31.25
CA CYS A 17 -1.12 10.04 -30.92
C CYS A 17 -1.54 9.82 -29.47
N GLN A 18 -2.11 8.64 -29.18
CA GLN A 18 -2.43 8.21 -27.83
C GLN A 18 -1.95 6.77 -27.66
N PHE A 19 -1.30 6.49 -26.54
CA PHE A 19 -0.94 5.14 -26.13
C PHE A 19 -1.34 4.92 -24.67
N THR A 20 -1.37 3.66 -24.26
CA THR A 20 -1.63 3.26 -22.87
C THR A 20 -0.54 2.28 -22.47
N ALA A 21 0.03 2.49 -21.30
CA ALA A 21 1.01 1.60 -20.69
C ALA A 21 0.51 1.19 -19.31
N ALA A 22 0.73 -0.07 -18.94
CA ALA A 22 0.51 -0.52 -17.57
C ALA A 22 1.69 -0.06 -16.72
N LEU A 23 1.41 0.75 -15.70
CA LEU A 23 2.40 1.17 -14.71
C LEU A 23 2.24 0.30 -13.46
N THR A 24 3.28 -0.48 -13.12
CA THR A 24 3.30 -1.36 -11.96
C THR A 24 4.60 -1.19 -11.20
N GLY A 25 4.55 -1.15 -9.87
CA GLY A 25 5.74 -1.03 -9.04
C GLY A 25 5.41 -0.56 -7.63
N ALA A 26 6.47 -0.32 -6.86
CA ALA A 26 6.37 0.28 -5.53
C ALA A 26 5.97 1.77 -5.63
N PRO A 27 5.53 2.37 -4.52
CA PRO A 27 5.28 3.81 -4.47
C PRO A 27 6.49 4.62 -4.90
N ALA A 28 6.34 5.38 -5.99
CA ALA A 28 7.40 6.16 -6.60
C ALA A 28 6.82 7.18 -7.59
N LEU A 29 7.65 8.14 -7.99
CA LEU A 29 7.43 8.97 -9.16
C LEU A 29 8.09 8.32 -10.37
N TYR A 30 7.37 8.30 -11.48
CA TYR A 30 7.82 7.78 -12.77
C TYR A 30 7.79 8.92 -13.77
N ASP A 31 8.97 9.30 -14.26
CA ASP A 31 9.12 10.36 -15.24
C ASP A 31 8.85 9.83 -16.65
N ASP A 32 8.16 10.64 -17.46
CA ASP A 32 7.91 10.45 -18.88
C ASP A 32 8.49 11.64 -19.64
N SER A 33 9.33 11.38 -20.64
CA SER A 33 9.93 12.42 -21.47
C SER A 33 9.50 12.24 -22.91
N LEU A 34 8.75 13.22 -23.42
CA LEU A 34 8.28 13.26 -24.79
C LEU A 34 9.24 14.11 -25.61
N THR A 35 9.84 13.54 -26.66
CA THR A 35 10.63 14.27 -27.65
C THR A 35 9.96 14.21 -29.01
N ALA A 36 9.84 15.36 -29.68
CA ALA A 36 9.36 15.47 -31.04
C ALA A 36 10.43 16.16 -31.90
N THR A 37 10.74 15.56 -33.04
CA THR A 37 11.60 16.16 -34.06
C THR A 37 10.78 16.39 -35.32
N VAL A 38 10.88 17.58 -35.88
CA VAL A 38 10.21 17.98 -37.11
C VAL A 38 11.24 18.44 -38.13
N ASN A 39 10.95 18.19 -39.41
CA ASN A 39 11.75 18.59 -40.55
C ASN A 39 10.87 19.43 -41.49
N ASP A 40 11.41 20.50 -42.05
CA ASP A 40 10.78 21.20 -43.19
C ASP A 40 11.32 20.67 -44.53
N ASP A 41 10.74 21.16 -45.63
CA ASP A 41 11.07 20.78 -47.02
C ASP A 41 12.38 21.38 -47.52
N ASP A 42 12.89 22.41 -46.84
CA ASP A 42 14.21 23.00 -47.07
C ASP A 42 15.34 22.25 -46.34
N GLY A 43 15.00 21.22 -45.55
CA GLY A 43 15.94 20.37 -44.85
C GLY A 43 16.34 20.88 -43.45
N ASN A 44 15.70 21.92 -42.93
CA ASN A 44 15.90 22.36 -41.56
C ASN A 44 15.18 21.42 -40.58
N THR A 45 15.70 21.37 -39.35
CA THR A 45 15.15 20.52 -38.29
C THR A 45 14.92 21.33 -37.01
N ALA A 46 13.82 21.04 -36.32
CA ALA A 46 13.57 21.52 -34.96
C ALA A 46 13.23 20.35 -34.03
N THR A 47 13.64 20.47 -32.77
CA THR A 47 13.39 19.46 -31.73
C THR A 47 12.73 20.12 -30.53
N PHE A 48 11.70 19.47 -30.00
CA PHE A 48 10.94 19.88 -28.83
C PHE A 48 10.93 18.75 -27.83
N ALA A 49 11.07 19.07 -26.54
CA ALA A 49 10.97 18.11 -25.45
C ALA A 49 9.97 18.60 -24.41
N ARG A 50 9.28 17.66 -23.76
CA ARG A 50 8.39 17.92 -22.63
C ARG A 50 8.44 16.78 -21.64
N ASP A 51 8.74 17.09 -20.39
CA ASP A 51 8.75 16.13 -19.29
C ASP A 51 7.43 16.15 -18.52
N GLN A 52 7.02 15.00 -18.04
CA GLN A 52 5.82 14.73 -17.25
C GLN A 52 6.13 13.64 -16.23
N SER A 53 5.26 13.46 -15.23
CA SER A 53 5.42 12.36 -14.29
C SER A 53 4.08 11.79 -13.83
N VAL A 54 4.12 10.53 -13.38
CA VAL A 54 3.01 9.81 -12.77
C VAL A 54 3.47 9.22 -11.45
N ALA A 55 2.62 9.27 -10.42
CA ALA A 55 2.93 8.72 -9.11
C ALA A 55 2.18 7.40 -8.86
N ILE A 56 2.89 6.38 -8.39
CA ILE A 56 2.29 5.31 -7.59
C ILE A 56 2.33 5.78 -6.13
N LEU A 57 1.15 5.88 -5.49
CA LEU A 57 1.05 6.32 -4.10
C LEU A 57 1.12 5.13 -3.13
N ASN A 58 1.74 5.36 -1.97
CA ASN A 58 1.72 4.40 -0.87
C ASN A 58 0.33 4.36 -0.23
N ARG A 59 -0.17 3.17 0.11
CA ARG A 59 -1.33 3.07 0.99
C ARG A 59 -0.83 2.91 2.43
N LEU A 60 -1.62 3.43 3.37
CA LEU A 60 -1.32 3.20 4.78
C LEU A 60 -1.94 1.87 5.19
N PRO A 61 -1.27 1.07 6.04
CA PRO A 61 -1.88 -0.12 6.59
C PRO A 61 -3.09 0.25 7.43
N GLU A 62 -4.22 -0.39 7.16
CA GLU A 62 -5.46 -0.25 7.91
C GLU A 62 -5.69 -1.53 8.71
N ALA A 63 -5.83 -1.42 10.03
CA ALA A 63 -5.95 -2.60 10.89
C ALA A 63 -6.85 -2.35 12.10
N THR A 64 -7.46 -3.42 12.61
CA THR A 64 -8.23 -3.39 13.86
C THR A 64 -7.72 -4.41 14.85
N LEU A 65 -7.68 -4.04 16.13
CA LEU A 65 -7.42 -4.94 17.25
C LEU A 65 -8.73 -5.19 18.01
N GLN A 66 -9.02 -6.46 18.29
CA GLN A 66 -10.17 -6.88 19.09
C GLN A 66 -9.71 -7.81 20.22
N GLY A 67 -10.26 -7.59 21.42
CA GLY A 67 -10.04 -8.41 22.59
C GLY A 67 -11.28 -9.22 22.95
N ALA A 68 -11.11 -10.45 23.41
CA ALA A 68 -12.17 -11.26 24.01
C ALA A 68 -11.70 -11.87 25.33
N ILE A 69 -12.63 -12.03 26.28
CA ILE A 69 -12.36 -12.54 27.63
C ILE A 69 -13.40 -13.60 27.94
N SER A 70 -12.96 -14.78 28.40
CA SER A 70 -13.88 -15.84 28.82
C SER A 70 -13.29 -16.70 29.95
N PRO A 71 -14.02 -16.90 31.06
CA PRO A 71 -15.31 -16.29 31.39
C PRO A 71 -15.17 -14.81 31.80
N THR A 72 -16.25 -14.03 31.71
CA THR A 72 -16.28 -12.60 32.11
C THR A 72 -16.56 -12.39 33.60
N ALA A 73 -16.94 -13.44 34.31
CA ALA A 73 -17.14 -13.45 35.76
C ALA A 73 -16.83 -14.83 36.32
N LEU A 74 -16.33 -14.86 37.55
CA LEU A 74 -16.02 -16.08 38.28
C LEU A 74 -16.58 -15.98 39.70
N PRO A 75 -17.17 -17.04 40.24
CA PRO A 75 -17.48 -17.10 41.67
C PRO A 75 -16.19 -17.18 42.48
N GLU A 76 -16.22 -16.68 43.72
CA GLU A 76 -15.10 -16.82 44.65
C GLU A 76 -14.79 -18.31 44.91
N PRO A 77 -13.51 -18.73 44.96
CA PRO A 77 -12.29 -17.92 45.04
C PRO A 77 -11.70 -17.47 43.69
N GLY A 78 -12.37 -17.74 42.57
CA GLY A 78 -11.88 -17.45 41.22
C GLY A 78 -11.60 -18.70 40.39
N GLY A 79 -10.80 -18.53 39.33
CA GLY A 79 -10.53 -19.56 38.32
C GLY A 79 -9.73 -18.99 37.14
N ALA A 80 -9.43 -19.85 36.15
CA ALA A 80 -8.72 -19.44 34.95
C ALA A 80 -9.60 -18.56 34.04
N VAL A 81 -8.99 -17.54 33.45
CA VAL A 81 -9.62 -16.67 32.43
C VAL A 81 -8.76 -16.72 31.17
N LEU A 82 -9.40 -16.95 30.04
CA LEU A 82 -8.78 -16.87 28.73
C LEU A 82 -8.96 -15.46 28.17
N PHE A 83 -7.84 -14.83 27.82
CA PHE A 83 -7.81 -13.60 27.04
C PHE A 83 -7.47 -13.96 25.60
N THR A 84 -8.07 -13.29 24.63
CA THR A 84 -7.77 -13.50 23.22
C THR A 84 -7.58 -12.16 22.54
N ALA A 85 -6.48 -12.01 21.81
CA ALA A 85 -6.21 -10.88 20.95
C ALA A 85 -6.39 -11.30 19.48
N THR A 86 -7.11 -10.47 18.71
CA THR A 86 -7.30 -10.64 17.26
C THR A 86 -6.88 -9.35 16.57
N VAL A 87 -5.85 -9.41 15.74
CA VAL A 87 -5.42 -8.32 14.85
C VAL A 87 -5.85 -8.66 13.43
N THR A 88 -6.62 -7.77 12.79
CA THR A 88 -7.06 -7.92 11.40
C THR A 88 -6.42 -6.84 10.54
N ASN A 89 -5.76 -7.24 9.45
CA ASN A 89 -5.25 -6.33 8.43
C ASN A 89 -6.33 -6.14 7.34
N HIS A 90 -6.89 -4.95 7.24
CA HIS A 90 -7.91 -4.58 6.25
C HIS A 90 -7.31 -4.16 4.91
N SER A 91 -5.99 -4.01 4.81
CA SER A 91 -5.35 -3.73 3.53
C SER A 91 -5.57 -4.87 2.56
N THR A 92 -5.94 -4.55 1.31
CA THR A 92 -6.06 -5.53 0.22
C THR A 92 -4.76 -5.74 -0.55
N VAL A 93 -3.72 -4.96 -0.24
CA VAL A 93 -2.48 -4.91 -1.04
C VAL A 93 -1.20 -4.95 -0.20
N GLU A 94 -1.20 -4.45 1.04
CA GLU A 94 0.01 -4.30 1.84
C GLU A 94 -0.02 -5.18 3.10
N PRO A 95 1.08 -5.88 3.42
CA PRO A 95 1.20 -6.58 4.69
C PRO A 95 1.38 -5.58 5.84
N LEU A 96 0.89 -5.97 7.02
CA LEU A 96 1.07 -5.25 8.28
C LEU A 96 2.14 -5.95 9.12
N THR A 97 3.05 -5.20 9.72
CA THR A 97 3.97 -5.72 10.74
C THR A 97 3.47 -5.33 12.13
N LEU A 98 3.01 -6.31 12.90
CA LEU A 98 2.71 -6.17 14.32
C LEU A 98 4.00 -6.31 15.13
N SER A 99 4.55 -5.19 15.60
CA SER A 99 5.83 -5.16 16.31
C SER A 99 5.71 -5.43 17.80
N THR A 100 4.65 -4.93 18.44
CA THR A 100 4.39 -5.08 19.87
C THR A 100 2.94 -5.41 20.10
N LEU A 101 2.69 -6.21 21.14
CA LEU A 101 1.36 -6.49 21.66
C LEU A 101 1.51 -6.58 23.18
N GLU A 102 1.03 -5.55 23.86
CA GLU A 102 1.13 -5.43 25.32
C GLU A 102 -0.27 -5.55 25.93
N THR A 103 -0.34 -6.20 27.09
CA THR A 103 -1.56 -6.29 27.89
C THR A 103 -1.26 -5.87 29.32
N THR A 104 -2.18 -5.11 29.91
CA THR A 104 -2.13 -4.74 31.32
C THR A 104 -3.34 -5.32 32.02
N LEU A 105 -3.08 -6.16 33.04
CA LEU A 105 -4.12 -6.75 33.87
C LEU A 105 -4.01 -6.15 35.28
N GLY A 106 -4.89 -5.21 35.59
CA GLY A 106 -4.93 -4.58 36.91
C GLY A 106 -5.41 -5.53 38.01
N GLY A 107 -4.84 -5.42 39.21
CA GLY A 107 -5.32 -6.14 40.39
C GLY A 107 -4.89 -7.59 40.52
N LEU A 108 -4.08 -8.13 39.60
CA LEU A 108 -3.47 -9.45 39.77
C LEU A 108 -2.27 -9.36 40.72
N ALA A 109 -2.24 -10.20 41.75
CA ALA A 109 -1.06 -10.38 42.58
C ALA A 109 0.11 -10.92 41.74
N ALA A 110 1.34 -10.48 42.02
CA ALA A 110 2.57 -10.79 41.27
C ALA A 110 2.92 -12.30 41.13
N ALA A 111 2.16 -13.20 41.77
CA ALA A 111 2.41 -14.64 41.79
C ALA A 111 1.68 -15.43 40.68
N GLN A 112 0.96 -14.79 39.75
CA GLN A 112 0.25 -15.50 38.69
C GLN A 112 1.11 -15.66 37.43
N SER A 113 1.34 -16.90 37.01
CA SER A 113 2.00 -17.22 35.76
C SER A 113 1.09 -16.91 34.58
N LEU A 114 1.38 -15.80 33.90
CA LEU A 114 0.79 -15.49 32.60
C LEU A 114 1.56 -16.25 31.53
N THR A 115 0.89 -17.15 30.84
CA THR A 115 1.43 -17.79 29.63
C THR A 115 0.68 -17.23 28.44
N THR A 116 1.40 -16.95 27.36
CA THR A 116 0.80 -16.43 26.14
C THR A 116 1.35 -17.15 24.92
N THR A 117 0.48 -17.36 23.93
CA THR A 117 0.86 -17.80 22.58
C THR A 117 1.12 -16.61 21.66
N CYS A 118 0.95 -15.37 22.15
CA CYS A 118 1.27 -14.18 21.39
C CYS A 118 2.78 -14.13 21.16
N GLN A 119 3.15 -14.12 19.89
CA GLN A 119 4.51 -13.96 19.41
C GLN A 119 4.52 -12.66 18.62
N VAL A 120 5.50 -11.81 18.88
CA VAL A 120 5.79 -10.62 18.08
C VAL A 120 7.31 -10.55 17.86
N PRO A 121 7.78 -10.06 16.71
CA PRO A 121 7.01 -9.46 15.62
C PRO A 121 6.22 -10.48 14.80
N GLN A 122 5.12 -10.05 14.18
CA GLN A 122 4.32 -10.85 13.24
C GLN A 122 4.01 -10.05 11.98
N THR A 123 4.13 -10.70 10.83
CA THR A 123 3.66 -10.14 9.56
C THR A 123 2.28 -10.70 9.25
N VAL A 124 1.28 -9.83 9.20
CA VAL A 124 -0.10 -10.16 8.84
C VAL A 124 -0.28 -9.82 7.36
N PRO A 125 -0.54 -10.80 6.47
CA PRO A 125 -0.70 -10.53 5.05
C PRO A 125 -1.93 -9.64 4.77
N PRO A 126 -2.07 -9.08 3.55
CA PRO A 126 -3.27 -8.36 3.15
C PRO A 126 -4.53 -9.21 3.37
N GLY A 127 -5.56 -8.65 4.01
CA GLY A 127 -6.79 -9.35 4.42
C GLY A 127 -6.59 -10.40 5.52
N GLY A 128 -5.37 -10.53 6.06
CA GLY A 128 -5.00 -11.54 7.04
C GLY A 128 -5.46 -11.23 8.46
N VAL A 129 -5.45 -12.28 9.29
CA VAL A 129 -5.81 -12.20 10.71
C VAL A 129 -4.74 -12.91 11.54
N TYR A 130 -4.21 -12.21 12.55
CA TYR A 130 -3.36 -12.80 13.59
C TYR A 130 -4.15 -12.96 14.88
N ARG A 131 -4.12 -14.16 15.47
CA ARG A 131 -4.84 -14.51 16.69
C ARG A 131 -3.94 -15.21 17.68
N CYS A 132 -4.01 -14.80 18.93
CA CYS A 132 -3.26 -15.40 20.03
C CYS A 132 -3.98 -15.21 21.36
N THR A 133 -3.56 -15.97 22.37
CA THR A 133 -4.13 -15.98 23.73
C THR A 133 -3.06 -15.76 24.79
#